data_AF-L9W398-F1
#
_entry.id   AF-L9W398-F1
#
_cell.length_a   1.000
_cell.length_b   1.000
_cell.length_c   1.000
_cell.angle_alpha   90.00
_cell.angle_beta   90.00
_cell.angle_gamma   90.00
#
_symmetry.space_group_name_H-M   'P 1'
#
loop_
_entity.id
_entity.type
_entity.pdbx_description
1 polymer ?
#
loop_
_entity_poly.entity_id
_entity_poly.type
_entity_poly.pdbx_seq_one_letter_code
_entity_poly.pdbx_strand_id
1 'polypeptide(L)'
;MVERPTGSFSEQTRRSFLAATGVGTATALAGCFGEDDDDSGYERISVSFSEQGGALNEGQLDVGVGTMMNFSITPGWLQEAMASVDEFRVLDITDETNEAWQGDETLLIEDLDTDEMEGADNDDVDVPGEIPCPSFSYNFVSQAALDYDVVYTYLETMWEVREELADAFGIFAFHNDPEFWVQNAYEGIPFHPAAADFYEEELDVWSDEFERADEPDDTLEVDTIRMKTSEQGTTGHAANEALASVMNENLDDLSIEAQTSDGTEENIGDIADESIEMGFLQNWTAREFREDVEPFDQLDFEMTQIFHYYDLPWFFITNNMDLETLSDIESDMTVSPTPSGSGTAPGLERALEHALDN
;
A
#
# COMPACT_ATOMS: atom_id res chain seq x y z
N MET A 1 51.29 35.45 -44.80
CA MET A 1 51.95 36.16 -43.69
C MET A 1 51.13 35.86 -42.46
N VAL A 2 51.79 35.25 -41.48
CA VAL A 2 51.34 34.85 -40.12
C VAL A 2 50.76 36.11 -39.42
N GLU A 3 49.69 36.09 -38.63
CA GLU A 3 49.56 35.57 -37.26
C GLU A 3 48.09 35.56 -36.78
N ARG A 4 47.78 34.63 -35.87
CA ARG A 4 46.61 34.64 -34.96
C ARG A 4 46.82 35.68 -33.84
N PRO A 5 45.74 36.10 -33.14
CA PRO A 5 45.59 35.58 -31.78
C PRO A 5 44.15 35.27 -31.34
N THR A 6 44.12 34.57 -30.22
CA THR A 6 43.03 33.94 -29.44
C THR A 6 42.29 34.87 -28.47
N GLY A 7 41.02 34.57 -28.22
CA GLY A 7 40.36 34.65 -26.90
C GLY A 7 39.47 35.87 -26.62
N SER A 8 38.17 35.65 -26.33
CA SER A 8 37.62 35.71 -24.96
C SER A 8 36.14 35.31 -24.95
N PHE A 9 35.72 34.74 -23.81
CA PHE A 9 34.34 34.44 -23.43
C PHE A 9 33.45 35.69 -23.45
N SER A 10 32.18 35.48 -23.78
CA SER A 10 31.06 36.37 -23.46
C SER A 10 29.85 35.49 -23.16
N GLU A 11 29.33 35.67 -21.96
CA GLU A 11 28.15 35.02 -21.39
C GLU A 11 26.96 35.10 -22.34
N GLN A 12 26.33 33.95 -22.61
CA GLN A 12 24.97 33.89 -23.12
C GLN A 12 24.08 33.27 -22.04
N THR A 13 23.31 34.16 -21.42
CA THR A 13 22.15 33.89 -20.59
C THR A 13 21.20 32.93 -21.34
N ARG A 14 21.10 31.69 -20.89
CA ARG A 14 20.06 30.75 -21.35
C ARG A 14 18.86 30.84 -20.43
N ARG A 15 17.94 31.76 -20.74
CA ARG A 15 16.53 31.60 -20.43
C ARG A 15 15.88 30.84 -21.60
N SER A 16 14.99 29.91 -21.23
CA SER A 16 13.96 29.30 -22.08
C SER A 16 14.42 28.18 -23.03
N PHE A 17 14.21 26.93 -22.62
CA PHE A 17 13.47 25.92 -23.39
C PHE A 17 13.28 24.63 -22.56
N LEU A 18 12.28 24.62 -21.68
CA LEU A 18 11.66 23.38 -21.17
C LEU A 18 10.16 23.64 -21.16
N ALA A 19 9.57 23.40 -22.32
CA ALA A 19 8.15 23.27 -22.53
C ALA A 19 8.00 22.18 -23.59
N ALA A 20 7.16 21.20 -23.30
CA ALA A 20 6.84 20.01 -24.09
C ALA A 20 7.80 18.81 -23.97
N THR A 21 7.66 18.09 -22.85
CA THR A 21 7.69 16.62 -22.83
C THR A 21 6.55 16.16 -21.92
N GLY A 22 5.32 16.38 -22.39
CA GLY A 22 4.15 15.69 -21.87
C GLY A 22 3.97 14.37 -22.61
N VAL A 23 3.51 13.35 -21.89
CA VAL A 23 3.12 12.02 -22.38
C VAL A 23 4.33 11.17 -22.83
N GLY A 24 4.89 10.35 -21.94
CA GLY A 24 5.85 9.33 -22.39
C GLY A 24 6.60 8.47 -21.37
N THR A 25 6.52 8.70 -20.05
CA THR A 25 7.35 7.96 -19.07
C THR A 25 6.60 7.11 -18.05
N ALA A 26 5.27 7.19 -17.95
CA ALA A 26 4.51 6.33 -17.03
C ALA A 26 4.47 4.84 -17.46
N THR A 27 4.66 4.53 -18.76
CA THR A 27 4.56 3.15 -19.27
C THR A 27 5.80 2.28 -18.99
N ALA A 28 6.82 2.79 -18.29
CA ALA A 28 8.01 2.02 -17.94
C ALA A 28 7.98 1.44 -16.52
N LEU A 29 7.10 1.91 -15.64
CA LEU A 29 7.07 1.49 -14.23
C LEU A 29 6.28 0.20 -14.00
N ALA A 30 5.25 -0.10 -14.79
CA ALA A 30 4.46 -1.32 -14.67
C ALA A 30 5.07 -2.57 -15.36
N GLY A 31 6.25 -2.44 -15.98
CA GLY A 31 6.76 -3.40 -16.97
C GLY A 31 8.07 -4.12 -16.64
N CYS A 32 8.65 -3.91 -15.46
CA CYS A 32 9.98 -4.45 -15.11
C CYS A 32 9.98 -5.56 -14.04
N PHE A 33 8.82 -6.10 -13.67
CA PHE A 33 8.72 -7.30 -12.83
C PHE A 33 8.14 -8.46 -13.63
N GLY A 34 8.90 -8.94 -14.61
CA GLY A 34 8.48 -10.06 -15.44
C GLY A 34 9.65 -10.72 -16.13
N GLU A 35 9.84 -11.99 -15.79
CA GLU A 35 10.80 -12.95 -16.37
C GLU A 35 12.26 -12.78 -15.93
N ASP A 36 12.55 -12.93 -14.64
CA ASP A 36 13.83 -13.53 -14.23
C ASP A 36 13.58 -14.92 -13.63
N ASP A 37 14.18 -15.88 -14.32
CA ASP A 37 14.23 -17.32 -14.09
C ASP A 37 15.31 -17.55 -13.01
N ASP A 38 14.96 -17.54 -11.71
CA ASP A 38 15.94 -17.79 -10.62
C ASP A 38 15.29 -18.37 -9.35
N ASP A 39 15.71 -19.59 -9.01
CA ASP A 39 15.70 -20.31 -7.70
C ASP A 39 14.58 -20.05 -6.65
N SER A 40 13.38 -19.62 -7.02
CA SER A 40 12.29 -19.24 -6.09
C SER A 40 11.66 -20.40 -5.31
N GLY A 41 12.10 -21.65 -5.52
CA GLY A 41 11.54 -22.81 -4.85
C GLY A 41 10.11 -23.21 -5.29
N TYR A 42 9.53 -22.56 -6.32
CA TYR A 42 8.21 -22.83 -6.91
C TYR A 42 8.05 -22.25 -8.32
N GLU A 43 7.03 -22.67 -9.08
CA GLU A 43 6.62 -22.06 -10.37
C GLU A 43 5.73 -20.83 -10.12
N ARG A 44 6.27 -19.63 -10.29
CA ARG A 44 5.49 -18.39 -10.13
C ARG A 44 4.51 -18.19 -11.28
N ILE A 45 3.23 -18.07 -10.95
CA ILE A 45 2.18 -17.62 -11.86
C ILE A 45 1.46 -16.39 -11.30
N SER A 46 0.56 -15.79 -12.09
CA SER A 46 -0.28 -14.68 -11.65
C SER A 46 -1.74 -14.99 -11.95
N VAL A 47 -2.54 -15.09 -10.89
CA VAL A 47 -3.98 -15.30 -10.94
C VAL A 47 -4.67 -14.12 -10.26
N SER A 48 -5.70 -13.55 -10.89
CA SER A 48 -6.45 -12.45 -10.27
C SER A 48 -7.22 -12.93 -9.04
N PHE A 49 -7.49 -12.04 -8.07
CA PHE A 49 -8.13 -12.41 -6.79
C PHE A 49 -9.44 -13.19 -6.96
N SER A 50 -10.28 -12.78 -7.91
CA SER A 50 -11.56 -13.43 -8.21
C SER A 50 -11.45 -14.77 -8.96
N GLU A 51 -10.30 -15.05 -9.58
CA GLU A 51 -10.09 -16.28 -10.36
C GLU A 51 -9.43 -17.39 -9.54
N GLN A 52 -8.88 -17.08 -8.35
CA GLN A 52 -8.12 -18.04 -7.53
C GLN A 52 -8.92 -19.30 -7.18
N GLY A 53 -10.18 -19.18 -6.75
CA GLY A 53 -11.02 -20.34 -6.42
C GLY A 53 -11.23 -21.29 -7.60
N GLY A 54 -11.44 -20.73 -8.80
CA GLY A 54 -11.52 -21.52 -10.03
C GLY A 54 -10.19 -22.17 -10.40
N ALA A 55 -9.09 -21.43 -10.31
CA ALA A 55 -7.75 -21.92 -10.65
C ALA A 55 -7.29 -23.05 -9.71
N LEU A 56 -7.57 -22.94 -8.41
CA LEU A 56 -7.34 -24.00 -7.41
C LEU A 56 -8.11 -25.27 -7.79
N ASN A 57 -9.42 -25.16 -8.04
CA ASN A 57 -10.27 -26.31 -8.41
C ASN A 57 -9.86 -26.99 -9.73
N GLU A 58 -9.34 -26.21 -10.68
CA GLU A 58 -8.89 -26.73 -11.98
C GLU A 58 -7.46 -27.31 -11.93
N GLY A 59 -6.78 -27.22 -10.78
CA GLY A 59 -5.39 -27.64 -10.61
C GLY A 59 -4.41 -26.82 -11.44
N GLN A 60 -4.74 -25.55 -11.68
CA GLN A 60 -3.89 -24.57 -12.37
C GLN A 60 -3.10 -23.71 -11.38
N LEU A 61 -3.51 -23.72 -10.12
CA LEU A 61 -2.87 -23.02 -9.00
C LEU A 61 -2.81 -24.01 -7.84
N ASP A 62 -1.65 -24.18 -7.22
CA ASP A 62 -1.48 -25.01 -6.02
C ASP A 62 -1.60 -24.17 -4.75
N VAL A 63 -0.99 -22.98 -4.75
CA VAL A 63 -1.06 -22.02 -3.62
C VAL A 63 -1.40 -20.62 -4.12
N GLY A 64 -2.52 -20.10 -3.65
CA GLY A 64 -2.94 -18.72 -3.83
C GLY A 64 -2.72 -17.89 -2.58
N VAL A 65 -3.38 -16.73 -2.54
CA VAL A 65 -3.28 -15.79 -1.44
C VAL A 65 -4.66 -15.31 -0.97
N GLY A 66 -4.78 -15.06 0.33
CA GLY A 66 -5.91 -14.43 1.00
C GLY A 66 -5.47 -13.15 1.73
N THR A 67 -6.41 -12.27 2.02
CA THR A 67 -6.19 -11.12 2.92
C THR A 67 -7.48 -10.78 3.67
N MET A 68 -7.33 -10.09 4.79
CA MET A 68 -8.42 -9.42 5.50
C MET A 68 -8.15 -7.91 5.54
N MET A 69 -9.20 -7.11 5.71
CA MET A 69 -9.02 -5.67 5.96
C MET A 69 -9.16 -5.39 7.45
N ASN A 70 -8.18 -4.67 8.01
CA ASN A 70 -8.05 -4.38 9.44
C ASN A 70 -8.27 -5.62 10.32
N PHE A 71 -7.75 -6.77 9.88
CA PHE A 71 -7.84 -8.05 10.60
C PHE A 71 -9.27 -8.55 10.89
N SER A 72 -10.30 -7.90 10.35
CA SER A 72 -11.69 -8.12 10.78
C SER A 72 -12.68 -8.28 9.63
N ILE A 73 -12.37 -7.76 8.44
CA ILE A 73 -13.29 -7.76 7.30
C ILE A 73 -12.76 -8.72 6.24
N THR A 74 -13.50 -9.80 5.99
CA THR A 74 -13.21 -10.74 4.90
C THR A 74 -13.71 -10.20 3.56
N PRO A 75 -12.82 -9.94 2.57
CA PRO A 75 -13.23 -9.45 1.26
C PRO A 75 -14.16 -10.43 0.53
N GLY A 76 -15.12 -9.90 -0.23
CA GLY A 76 -16.12 -10.72 -0.93
C GLY A 76 -15.53 -11.73 -1.92
N TRP A 77 -14.39 -11.42 -2.56
CA TRP A 77 -13.71 -12.36 -3.46
C TRP A 77 -13.12 -13.56 -2.70
N LEU A 78 -12.67 -13.36 -1.46
CA LEU A 78 -12.13 -14.42 -0.62
C LEU A 78 -13.27 -15.32 -0.12
N GLN A 79 -14.39 -14.71 0.28
CA GLN A 79 -15.62 -15.45 0.59
C GLN A 79 -16.10 -16.30 -0.59
N GLU A 80 -16.04 -15.74 -1.81
CA GLU A 80 -16.38 -16.48 -3.04
C GLU A 80 -15.40 -17.62 -3.29
N ALA A 81 -14.10 -17.40 -3.12
CA ALA A 81 -13.09 -18.44 -3.25
C ALA A 81 -13.36 -19.59 -2.27
N MET A 82 -13.52 -19.31 -0.97
CA MET A 82 -13.86 -20.29 0.07
C MET A 82 -15.13 -21.07 -0.24
N ALA A 83 -16.17 -20.41 -0.74
CA ALA A 83 -17.44 -21.07 -1.08
C ALA A 83 -17.39 -21.88 -2.40
N SER A 84 -16.37 -21.64 -3.23
CA SER A 84 -16.28 -22.24 -4.57
C SER A 84 -15.37 -23.47 -4.62
N VAL A 85 -14.37 -23.57 -3.75
CA VAL A 85 -13.45 -24.71 -3.70
C VAL A 85 -14.07 -25.88 -2.94
N ASP A 86 -13.73 -27.10 -3.35
CA ASP A 86 -14.27 -28.31 -2.71
C ASP A 86 -13.74 -28.48 -1.27
N GLU A 87 -12.48 -28.08 -1.03
CA GLU A 87 -11.83 -27.99 0.29
C GLU A 87 -10.96 -26.73 0.26
N PHE A 88 -10.97 -25.94 1.32
CA PHE A 88 -10.19 -24.72 1.46
C PHE A 88 -9.29 -24.81 2.68
N ARG A 89 -8.02 -24.45 2.55
CA ARG A 89 -7.10 -24.35 3.68
C ARG A 89 -6.33 -23.06 3.67
N VAL A 90 -6.16 -22.45 4.84
CA VAL A 90 -5.09 -21.47 5.09
C VAL A 90 -3.84 -22.22 5.56
N LEU A 91 -2.71 -21.97 4.91
CA LEU A 91 -1.44 -22.59 5.29
C LEU A 91 -0.92 -22.01 6.60
N ASP A 92 -0.53 -22.88 7.52
CA ASP A 92 0.09 -22.49 8.79
C ASP A 92 1.56 -22.09 8.60
N ILE A 93 2.14 -21.42 9.58
CA ILE A 93 3.52 -20.92 9.55
C ILE A 93 4.35 -21.65 10.60
N THR A 94 5.47 -22.24 10.17
CA THR A 94 6.38 -22.92 11.09
C THR A 94 7.08 -21.93 12.03
N ASP A 95 7.48 -22.38 13.22
CA ASP A 95 8.28 -21.57 14.15
C ASP A 95 9.55 -21.01 13.47
N GLU A 96 10.20 -21.79 12.61
CA GLU A 96 11.41 -21.39 11.89
C GLU A 96 11.12 -20.28 10.87
N THR A 97 10.04 -20.41 10.10
CA THR A 97 9.59 -19.36 9.17
C THR A 97 9.21 -18.08 9.91
N ASN A 98 8.48 -18.18 11.02
CA ASN A 98 8.12 -17.02 11.83
C ASN A 98 9.36 -16.33 12.43
N GLU A 99 10.32 -17.10 12.97
CA GLU A 99 11.58 -16.54 13.46
C GLU A 99 12.36 -15.81 12.35
N ALA A 100 12.37 -16.35 11.13
CA ALA A 100 13.01 -15.72 9.97
C ALA A 100 12.31 -14.42 9.55
N TRP A 101 10.97 -14.43 9.50
CA TRP A 101 10.17 -13.24 9.19
C TRP A 101 10.35 -12.12 10.23
N GLN A 102 10.26 -12.44 11.52
CA GLN A 102 10.47 -11.49 12.62
C GLN A 102 11.92 -10.94 12.65
N GLY A 103 12.87 -11.67 12.07
CA GLY A 103 14.26 -11.24 11.93
C GLY A 103 14.53 -10.36 10.71
N ASP A 104 13.58 -10.22 9.79
CA ASP A 104 13.70 -9.40 8.58
C ASP A 104 13.01 -8.05 8.78
N GLU A 105 13.81 -7.02 9.02
CA GLU A 105 13.32 -5.63 9.23
C GLU A 105 12.58 -5.05 8.00
N THR A 106 12.61 -5.72 6.84
CA THR A 106 11.84 -5.31 5.67
C THR A 106 10.38 -5.78 5.70
N LEU A 107 10.04 -6.76 6.55
CA LEU A 107 8.71 -7.30 6.69
C LEU A 107 8.03 -6.74 7.94
N LEU A 108 6.79 -6.29 7.79
CA LEU A 108 5.88 -6.08 8.92
C LEU A 108 5.11 -7.39 9.12
N ILE A 109 5.25 -7.99 10.31
CA ILE A 109 4.58 -9.24 10.66
C ILE A 109 3.62 -8.97 11.80
N GLU A 110 2.35 -9.29 11.59
CA GLU A 110 1.31 -9.17 12.60
C GLU A 110 0.52 -10.47 12.69
N ASP A 111 -0.05 -10.74 13.86
CA ASP A 111 -0.83 -11.95 14.09
C ASP A 111 -2.26 -11.76 13.59
N LEU A 112 -2.74 -12.72 12.81
CA LEU A 112 -4.09 -12.80 12.28
C LEU A 112 -4.85 -13.96 12.92
N ASP A 113 -6.02 -13.67 13.48
CA ASP A 113 -6.96 -14.71 13.90
C ASP A 113 -7.81 -15.16 12.70
N THR A 114 -7.44 -16.30 12.12
CA THR A 114 -8.14 -16.86 10.95
C THR A 114 -9.52 -17.44 11.29
N ASP A 115 -9.83 -17.68 12.57
CA ASP A 115 -11.17 -18.10 13.00
C ASP A 115 -12.22 -16.99 12.82
N GLU A 116 -11.79 -15.72 12.76
CA GLU A 116 -12.68 -14.56 12.56
C GLU A 116 -13.04 -14.32 11.09
N MET A 117 -12.47 -15.09 10.14
CA MET A 117 -12.84 -14.98 8.73
C MET A 117 -14.29 -15.42 8.49
N GLU A 118 -15.03 -14.64 7.70
CA GLU A 118 -16.39 -15.01 7.28
C GLU A 118 -16.38 -16.31 6.46
N GLY A 119 -16.87 -17.39 7.06
CA GLY A 119 -16.91 -18.72 6.45
C GLY A 119 -15.86 -19.70 6.97
N ALA A 120 -15.01 -19.30 7.93
CA ALA A 120 -14.05 -20.18 8.59
C ALA A 120 -14.70 -21.35 9.35
N ASP A 121 -15.97 -21.22 9.77
CA ASP A 121 -16.71 -22.25 10.51
C ASP A 121 -17.37 -23.31 9.61
N ASN A 122 -17.20 -23.23 8.29
CA ASN A 122 -17.72 -24.21 7.35
C ASN A 122 -16.94 -25.53 7.43
N ASP A 123 -17.65 -26.67 7.28
CA ASP A 123 -17.06 -28.02 7.42
C ASP A 123 -15.92 -28.31 6.41
N ASP A 124 -15.91 -27.61 5.26
CA ASP A 124 -14.96 -27.79 4.15
C ASP A 124 -13.84 -26.71 4.15
N VAL A 125 -13.72 -25.94 5.25
CA VAL A 125 -12.72 -24.88 5.45
C VAL A 125 -11.84 -25.24 6.65
N ASP A 126 -10.53 -25.31 6.43
CA ASP A 126 -9.51 -25.62 7.43
C ASP A 126 -8.63 -24.40 7.70
N VAL A 127 -8.68 -23.89 8.92
CA VAL A 127 -7.93 -22.71 9.34
C VAL A 127 -7.09 -23.03 10.59
N PRO A 128 -5.85 -22.54 10.67
CA PRO A 128 -4.94 -22.82 11.78
C PRO A 128 -5.26 -22.05 13.07
N GLY A 129 -6.18 -21.08 13.03
CA GLY A 129 -6.46 -20.16 14.13
C GLY A 129 -5.56 -18.93 14.06
N GLU A 130 -4.83 -18.61 15.12
CA GLU A 130 -3.90 -17.47 15.13
C GLU A 130 -2.61 -17.81 14.36
N ILE A 131 -2.28 -17.03 13.33
CA ILE A 131 -1.04 -17.16 12.55
C ILE A 131 -0.30 -15.83 12.41
N PRO A 132 1.04 -15.82 12.46
CA PRO A 132 1.82 -14.67 12.04
C PRO A 132 1.68 -14.52 10.52
N CYS A 133 1.59 -13.30 10.02
CA CYS A 133 1.40 -13.07 8.60
C CYS A 133 2.06 -11.76 8.12
N PRO A 134 2.55 -11.70 6.87
CA PRO A 134 2.99 -10.44 6.27
C PRO A 134 1.84 -9.45 6.18
N SER A 135 2.02 -8.29 6.79
CA SER A 135 1.04 -7.22 6.80
C SER A 135 1.52 -6.01 6.02
N PHE A 136 0.58 -5.38 5.32
CA PHE A 136 0.82 -4.14 4.60
C PHE A 136 -0.04 -3.04 5.17
N SER A 137 0.62 -2.06 5.78
CA SER A 137 -0.03 -0.90 6.37
C SER A 137 -0.10 0.25 5.39
N TYR A 138 -1.32 0.72 5.11
CA TYR A 138 -1.56 1.78 4.15
C TYR A 138 -1.81 3.12 4.83
N ASN A 139 -0.96 4.10 4.57
CA ASN A 139 -1.11 5.47 5.05
C ASN A 139 -1.24 6.41 3.86
N PHE A 140 -2.06 7.46 3.98
CA PHE A 140 -2.03 8.55 3.03
C PHE A 140 -0.79 9.42 3.27
N VAL A 141 -0.09 9.73 2.18
CA VAL A 141 1.09 10.58 2.16
C VAL A 141 0.91 11.74 1.20
N SER A 142 1.66 12.82 1.42
CA SER A 142 1.72 14.00 0.57
C SER A 142 3.15 14.55 0.53
N GLN A 143 3.38 15.60 -0.29
CA GLN A 143 4.55 16.45 -0.08
C GLN A 143 4.39 17.24 1.24
N ALA A 144 5.50 17.50 1.94
CA ALA A 144 5.55 18.43 3.06
C ALA A 144 5.08 19.85 2.67
N ALA A 145 5.21 20.19 1.37
CA ALA A 145 4.80 21.46 0.79
C ALA A 145 3.27 21.67 0.76
N LEU A 146 2.44 20.64 0.95
CA LEU A 146 0.99 20.80 0.96
C LEU A 146 0.58 21.78 2.07
N ASP A 147 -0.31 22.73 1.77
CA ASP A 147 -0.59 23.81 2.71
C ASP A 147 -1.14 23.31 4.06
N TYR A 148 -0.66 23.93 5.15
CA TYR A 148 -1.04 23.59 6.53
C TYR A 148 -2.56 23.60 6.71
N ASP A 149 -3.22 24.68 6.27
CA ASP A 149 -4.65 24.86 6.50
C ASP A 149 -5.45 23.84 5.67
N VAL A 150 -4.95 23.43 4.50
CA VAL A 150 -5.56 22.38 3.67
C VAL A 150 -5.54 21.04 4.39
N VAL A 151 -4.38 20.61 4.90
CA VAL A 151 -4.26 19.32 5.61
C VAL A 151 -5.04 19.34 6.94
N TYR A 152 -4.95 20.44 7.69
CA TYR A 152 -5.68 20.57 8.95
C TYR A 152 -7.19 20.50 8.73
N THR A 153 -7.71 21.27 7.77
CA THR A 153 -9.15 21.26 7.41
C THR A 153 -9.60 19.87 6.97
N TYR A 154 -8.78 19.16 6.20
CA TYR A 154 -9.08 17.79 5.78
C TYR A 154 -9.20 16.84 6.99
N LEU A 155 -8.21 16.82 7.88
CA LEU A 155 -8.21 15.94 9.06
C LEU A 155 -9.33 16.29 10.04
N GLU A 156 -9.52 17.57 10.33
CA GLU A 156 -10.59 18.06 11.21
C GLU A 156 -11.96 17.64 10.67
N THR A 157 -12.23 17.88 9.38
CA THR A 157 -13.50 17.50 8.75
C THR A 157 -13.69 15.99 8.76
N MET A 158 -12.67 15.21 8.40
CA MET A 158 -12.73 13.75 8.40
C MET A 158 -13.04 13.21 9.81
N TRP A 159 -12.44 13.81 10.83
CA TRP A 159 -12.74 13.46 12.22
C TRP A 159 -14.18 13.83 12.58
N GLU A 160 -14.66 15.02 12.25
CA GLU A 160 -16.04 15.45 12.54
C GLU A 160 -17.10 14.54 11.91
N VAL A 161 -16.85 14.06 10.68
CA VAL A 161 -17.79 13.25 9.90
C VAL A 161 -17.55 11.74 9.99
N ARG A 162 -16.64 11.28 10.86
CA ARG A 162 -16.24 9.86 10.95
C ARG A 162 -17.39 8.87 11.17
N GLU A 163 -18.42 9.25 11.92
CA GLU A 163 -19.61 8.39 12.10
C GLU A 163 -20.38 8.24 10.78
N GLU A 164 -20.50 9.31 9.99
CA GLU A 164 -21.13 9.28 8.67
C GLU A 164 -20.28 8.51 7.66
N LEU A 165 -18.95 8.63 7.74
CA LEU A 165 -18.02 7.82 6.96
C LEU A 165 -18.19 6.33 7.26
N ALA A 166 -18.29 5.96 8.54
CA ALA A 166 -18.51 4.56 8.95
C ALA A 166 -19.86 4.01 8.46
N ASP A 167 -20.90 4.83 8.47
CA ASP A 167 -22.22 4.48 7.92
C ASP A 167 -22.19 4.33 6.39
N ALA A 168 -21.42 5.18 5.69
CA ALA A 168 -21.26 5.15 4.25
C ALA A 168 -20.43 3.94 3.78
N PHE A 169 -19.35 3.64 4.52
CA PHE A 169 -18.46 2.52 4.23
C PHE A 169 -17.84 1.99 5.52
N GLY A 170 -18.17 0.74 5.88
CA GLY A 170 -17.89 0.17 7.19
C GLY A 170 -16.41 0.13 7.62
N ILE A 171 -15.46 0.21 6.68
CA ILE A 171 -14.03 0.28 7.00
C ILE A 171 -13.66 1.54 7.80
N PHE A 172 -14.42 2.63 7.66
CA PHE A 172 -14.17 3.86 8.41
C PHE A 172 -14.65 3.79 9.86
N ALA A 173 -15.30 2.69 10.26
CA ALA A 173 -15.65 2.48 11.67
C ALA A 173 -14.40 2.43 12.57
N PHE A 174 -13.25 2.03 12.04
CA PHE A 174 -11.97 1.99 12.74
C PHE A 174 -11.45 3.40 13.06
N HIS A 175 -11.69 4.40 12.21
CA HIS A 175 -11.34 5.80 12.44
C HIS A 175 -12.13 6.47 13.58
N ASN A 176 -13.07 5.77 14.23
CA ASN A 176 -13.65 6.23 15.50
C ASN A 176 -12.67 6.13 16.67
N ASP A 177 -11.65 5.29 16.56
CA ASP A 177 -10.58 5.17 17.53
C ASP A 177 -9.43 6.14 17.16
N PRO A 178 -9.09 7.12 18.02
CA PRO A 178 -7.95 8.00 17.80
C PRO A 178 -6.63 7.26 17.53
N GLU A 179 -6.38 6.13 18.21
CA GLU A 179 -5.11 5.40 18.06
C GLU A 179 -4.96 4.82 16.65
N PHE A 180 -6.08 4.50 15.99
CA PHE A 180 -6.08 3.99 14.62
C PHE A 180 -5.49 4.99 13.61
N TRP A 181 -5.57 6.29 13.85
CA TRP A 181 -5.10 7.32 12.89
C TRP A 181 -3.58 7.35 12.73
N VAL A 182 -2.85 6.88 13.73
CA VAL A 182 -1.37 6.84 13.78
C VAL A 182 -0.84 5.41 13.84
N GLN A 183 -1.72 4.41 13.69
CA GLN A 183 -1.36 3.01 13.66
C GLN A 183 -0.37 2.74 12.52
N ASN A 184 0.66 1.94 12.82
CA ASN A 184 1.68 1.52 11.85
C ASN A 184 2.29 2.71 11.06
N ALA A 185 2.48 3.85 11.73
CA ALA A 185 3.19 5.00 11.17
C ALA A 185 4.58 4.61 10.64
N TYR A 186 4.94 5.11 9.47
CA TYR A 186 6.19 4.79 8.80
C TYR A 186 7.40 5.38 9.53
N GLU A 187 8.27 4.51 10.02
CA GLU A 187 9.52 4.94 10.65
C GLU A 187 10.40 5.71 9.64
N GLY A 188 10.87 6.89 10.05
CA GLY A 188 11.75 7.74 9.25
C GLY A 188 11.06 8.48 8.10
N ILE A 189 9.72 8.49 8.05
CA ILE A 189 8.95 9.45 7.25
C ILE A 189 8.18 10.34 8.23
N PRO A 190 8.41 11.66 8.26
CA PRO A 190 7.74 12.53 9.21
C PRO A 190 6.24 12.67 8.91
N PHE A 191 5.44 12.97 9.93
CA PHE A 191 4.08 13.48 9.75
C PHE A 191 4.13 14.91 9.24
N HIS A 192 3.13 15.25 8.43
CA HIS A 192 2.88 16.62 8.02
C HIS A 192 2.67 17.52 9.26
N PRO A 193 3.13 18.79 9.28
CA PRO A 193 3.02 19.64 10.48
C PRO A 193 1.58 19.74 11.01
N ALA A 194 0.61 19.95 10.12
CA ALA A 194 -0.80 19.98 10.48
C ALA A 194 -1.33 18.64 11.03
N ALA A 195 -0.86 17.51 10.50
CA ALA A 195 -1.26 16.19 11.00
C ALA A 195 -0.69 15.96 12.40
N ALA A 196 0.58 16.32 12.60
CA ALA A 196 1.23 16.21 13.90
C ALA A 196 0.56 17.07 14.97
N ASP A 197 0.21 18.31 14.64
CA ASP A 197 -0.51 19.21 15.55
C ASP A 197 -1.92 18.68 15.83
N PHE A 198 -2.63 18.16 14.83
CA PHE A 198 -3.94 17.53 15.02
C PHE A 198 -3.87 16.32 15.96
N TYR A 199 -2.87 15.45 15.80
CA TYR A 199 -2.68 14.28 16.67
C TYR A 199 -2.22 14.63 18.09
N GLU A 200 -1.45 15.71 18.26
CA GLU A 200 -1.02 16.20 19.57
C GLU A 200 -2.14 16.94 20.31
N GLU A 201 -2.83 17.85 19.63
CA GLU A 201 -3.75 18.80 20.27
C GLU A 201 -5.20 18.31 20.35
N GLU A 202 -5.69 17.63 19.31
CA GLU A 202 -7.10 17.25 19.19
C GLU A 202 -7.35 15.78 19.58
N LEU A 203 -6.46 14.87 19.17
CA LEU A 203 -6.64 13.44 19.41
C LEU A 203 -5.90 12.89 20.64
N ASP A 204 -4.88 13.58 21.16
CA ASP A 204 -4.03 13.13 22.30
C ASP A 204 -3.38 11.76 22.05
N VAL A 205 -2.92 11.52 20.81
CA VAL A 205 -2.29 10.25 20.36
C VAL A 205 -0.87 10.43 19.82
N TRP A 206 -0.32 11.65 19.86
CA TRP A 206 1.05 11.91 19.45
C TRP A 206 2.07 11.19 20.34
N SER A 207 3.05 10.53 19.71
CA SER A 207 4.17 9.86 20.37
C SER A 207 5.48 10.63 20.17
N ASP A 208 6.35 10.63 21.18
CA ASP A 208 7.72 11.18 21.08
C ASP A 208 8.60 10.43 20.05
N GLU A 209 8.16 9.25 19.59
CA GLU A 209 8.81 8.47 18.54
C GLU A 209 8.43 8.95 17.13
N PHE A 210 7.35 9.71 17.00
CA PHE A 210 6.94 10.29 15.72
C PHE A 210 7.78 11.51 15.38
N GLU A 211 8.06 11.66 14.09
CA GLU A 211 8.77 12.82 13.56
C GLU A 211 7.75 13.80 12.95
N ARG A 212 7.93 15.10 13.22
CA ARG A 212 7.16 16.18 12.60
C ARG A 212 8.05 16.86 11.55
N ALA A 213 7.54 17.02 10.34
CA ALA A 213 8.27 17.74 9.30
C ALA A 213 8.42 19.22 9.67
N ASP A 214 9.45 19.87 9.13
CA ASP A 214 9.56 21.32 9.23
C ASP A 214 8.48 21.97 8.34
N GLU A 215 7.91 23.11 8.78
CA GLU A 215 7.05 23.89 7.90
C GLU A 215 7.87 24.41 6.69
N PRO A 216 7.41 24.16 5.46
CA PRO A 216 8.13 24.57 4.26
C PRO A 216 8.05 26.10 4.06
N ASP A 217 9.12 26.67 3.51
CA ASP A 217 9.17 28.11 3.19
C ASP A 217 8.14 28.51 2.09
N ASP A 218 7.85 27.59 1.17
CA ASP A 218 6.91 27.75 0.06
C ASP A 218 5.83 26.66 0.17
N THR A 219 4.55 27.04 0.22
CA THR A 219 3.41 26.11 0.32
C THR A 219 2.64 25.95 -0.99
N LEU A 220 2.02 24.78 -1.15
CA LEU A 220 1.12 24.42 -2.23
C LEU A 220 -0.32 24.64 -1.75
N GLU A 221 -0.84 25.85 -2.01
CA GLU A 221 -2.26 26.15 -1.81
C GLU A 221 -3.10 25.50 -2.91
N VAL A 222 -4.12 24.75 -2.51
CA VAL A 222 -5.05 24.07 -3.43
C VAL A 222 -6.49 24.29 -2.98
N ASP A 223 -7.42 24.31 -3.94
CA ASP A 223 -8.87 24.25 -3.68
C ASP A 223 -9.43 22.82 -3.86
N THR A 224 -8.58 21.89 -4.30
CA THR A 224 -8.92 20.50 -4.56
C THR A 224 -7.79 19.58 -4.10
N ILE A 225 -8.10 18.59 -3.26
CA ILE A 225 -7.20 17.47 -2.98
C ILE A 225 -7.57 16.33 -3.91
N ARG A 226 -6.69 16.06 -4.89
CA ARG A 226 -6.77 14.86 -5.72
C ARG A 226 -6.10 13.72 -4.98
N MET A 227 -6.87 12.66 -4.74
CA MET A 227 -6.46 11.52 -3.93
C MET A 227 -6.46 10.24 -4.73
N LYS A 228 -5.32 9.56 -4.81
CA LYS A 228 -5.24 8.23 -5.40
C LYS A 228 -5.11 7.13 -4.35
N THR A 229 -5.86 6.05 -4.58
CA THR A 229 -5.68 4.78 -3.86
C THR A 229 -5.24 3.70 -4.85
N SER A 230 -6.16 2.86 -5.28
CA SER A 230 -5.90 1.65 -6.06
C SER A 230 -6.75 1.58 -7.33
N GLU A 231 -6.60 0.48 -8.07
CA GLU A 231 -7.37 0.21 -9.29
C GLU A 231 -8.88 0.14 -9.02
N GLN A 232 -9.66 0.43 -10.06
CA GLN A 232 -11.12 0.31 -10.01
C GLN A 232 -11.57 -1.12 -9.69
N GLY A 233 -12.53 -1.25 -8.77
CA GLY A 233 -13.09 -2.55 -8.36
C GLY A 233 -12.44 -3.14 -7.10
N THR A 234 -11.38 -2.51 -6.59
CA THR A 234 -10.80 -2.82 -5.28
C THR A 234 -11.60 -2.16 -4.14
N THR A 235 -11.52 -2.73 -2.93
CA THR A 235 -12.16 -2.13 -1.75
C THR A 235 -11.57 -0.76 -1.41
N GLY A 236 -10.25 -0.59 -1.59
CA GLY A 236 -9.57 0.70 -1.36
C GLY A 236 -10.05 1.82 -2.28
N HIS A 237 -10.40 1.52 -3.55
CA HIS A 237 -10.97 2.52 -4.44
C HIS A 237 -12.40 2.89 -4.03
N ALA A 238 -13.24 1.89 -3.76
CA ALA A 238 -14.63 2.13 -3.35
C ALA A 238 -14.74 2.91 -2.02
N ALA A 239 -13.86 2.60 -1.06
CA ALA A 239 -13.76 3.34 0.19
C ALA A 239 -13.32 4.80 -0.03
N ASN A 240 -12.37 5.05 -0.95
CA ASN A 240 -11.92 6.41 -1.28
C ASN A 240 -13.04 7.24 -1.95
N GLU A 241 -13.82 6.64 -2.85
CA GLU A 241 -15.00 7.30 -3.44
C GLU A 241 -16.04 7.68 -2.38
N ALA A 242 -16.30 6.77 -1.43
CA ALA A 242 -17.22 7.04 -0.33
C ALA A 242 -16.71 8.18 0.57
N LEU A 243 -15.43 8.16 0.92
CA LEU A 243 -14.79 9.22 1.69
C LEU A 243 -14.91 10.57 0.98
N ALA A 244 -14.51 10.64 -0.29
CA ALA A 244 -14.60 11.89 -1.06
C ALA A 244 -16.04 12.40 -1.14
N SER A 245 -17.03 11.52 -1.30
CA SER A 245 -18.44 11.92 -1.32
C SER A 245 -18.88 12.56 0.00
N VAL A 246 -18.63 11.91 1.13
CA VAL A 246 -19.03 12.41 2.46
C VAL A 246 -18.28 13.70 2.81
N MET A 247 -16.98 13.76 2.53
CA MET A 247 -16.16 14.96 2.77
C MET A 247 -16.67 16.16 1.97
N ASN A 248 -16.96 15.99 0.68
CA ASN A 248 -17.48 17.08 -0.17
C ASN A 248 -18.87 17.59 0.23
N GLU A 249 -19.66 16.80 0.97
CA GLU A 249 -20.94 17.28 1.52
C GLU A 249 -20.76 18.22 2.72
N ASN A 250 -19.57 18.19 3.33
CA ASN A 250 -19.25 18.90 4.57
C ASN A 250 -18.12 19.94 4.41
N LEU A 251 -17.44 19.97 3.27
CA LEU A 251 -16.44 20.99 2.93
C LEU A 251 -17.06 22.12 2.09
N ASP A 252 -16.75 23.36 2.43
CA ASP A 252 -17.23 24.55 1.72
C ASP A 252 -16.23 25.10 0.69
N ASP A 253 -14.96 25.25 1.09
CA ASP A 253 -13.90 25.94 0.32
C ASP A 253 -12.83 24.98 -0.24
N LEU A 254 -12.95 23.68 0.06
CA LEU A 254 -12.05 22.61 -0.36
C LEU A 254 -12.87 21.48 -1.00
N SER A 255 -12.39 20.89 -2.08
CA SER A 255 -13.01 19.70 -2.67
C SER A 255 -12.08 18.50 -2.66
N ILE A 256 -12.64 17.31 -2.60
CA ILE A 256 -11.91 16.04 -2.61
C ILE A 256 -12.24 15.28 -3.87
N GLU A 257 -11.22 14.88 -4.63
CA GLU A 257 -11.39 14.06 -5.83
C GLU A 257 -10.72 12.70 -5.66
N ALA A 258 -11.52 11.64 -5.53
CA ALA A 258 -11.02 10.27 -5.57
C ALA A 258 -10.65 9.86 -7.01
N GLN A 259 -9.43 9.38 -7.20
CA GLN A 259 -8.88 8.92 -8.46
C GLN A 259 -8.40 7.46 -8.35
N THR A 260 -8.30 6.80 -9.51
CA THR A 260 -7.73 5.45 -9.62
C THR A 260 -6.24 5.52 -9.84
N SER A 261 -5.54 4.45 -9.48
CA SER A 261 -4.11 4.27 -9.69
C SER A 261 -3.80 2.82 -10.07
N ASP A 262 -2.73 2.61 -10.81
CA ASP A 262 -2.16 1.30 -11.11
C ASP A 262 -1.27 0.78 -9.94
N GLY A 263 -1.00 1.59 -8.91
CA GLY A 263 -0.26 1.14 -7.72
C GLY A 263 0.34 2.25 -6.85
N THR A 264 1.01 1.86 -5.77
CA THR A 264 1.64 2.79 -4.83
C THR A 264 2.82 3.55 -5.44
N GLU A 265 3.53 2.93 -6.37
CA GLU A 265 4.66 3.51 -7.11
C GLU A 265 4.21 4.66 -8.02
N GLU A 266 3.06 4.50 -8.71
CA GLU A 266 2.45 5.57 -9.51
C GLU A 266 2.04 6.73 -8.61
N ASN A 267 1.43 6.46 -7.45
CA ASN A 267 0.99 7.50 -6.53
C ASN A 267 2.16 8.39 -6.07
N ILE A 268 3.32 7.80 -5.76
CA ILE A 268 4.51 8.59 -5.39
C ILE A 268 4.99 9.45 -6.57
N GLY A 269 5.03 8.88 -7.78
CA GLY A 269 5.43 9.64 -8.98
C GLY A 269 4.51 10.84 -9.24
N ASP A 270 3.20 10.64 -9.05
CA ASP A 270 2.18 11.67 -9.23
C ASP A 270 2.17 12.73 -8.12
N ILE A 271 2.53 12.35 -6.89
CA ILE A 271 2.79 13.32 -5.81
C ILE A 271 4.02 14.16 -6.18
N ALA A 272 5.09 13.52 -6.65
CA ALA A 272 6.34 14.19 -6.98
C ALA A 272 6.20 15.20 -8.14
N ASP A 273 5.30 14.94 -9.09
CA ASP A 273 5.02 15.85 -10.22
C ASP A 273 3.83 16.79 -10.01
N GLU A 274 3.26 16.80 -8.79
CA GLU A 274 2.12 17.62 -8.36
C GLU A 274 0.82 17.35 -9.16
N SER A 275 0.70 16.18 -9.79
CA SER A 275 -0.54 15.75 -10.46
C SER A 275 -1.61 15.28 -9.47
N ILE A 276 -1.20 14.87 -8.26
CA ILE A 276 -2.08 14.63 -7.11
C ILE A 276 -1.50 15.26 -5.83
N GLU A 277 -2.37 15.54 -4.85
CA GLU A 277 -1.98 16.11 -3.57
C GLU A 277 -1.72 15.04 -2.51
N MET A 278 -2.51 13.96 -2.53
CA MET A 278 -2.37 12.85 -1.61
C MET A 278 -2.48 11.51 -2.32
N GLY A 279 -1.71 10.54 -1.88
CA GLY A 279 -1.79 9.17 -2.36
C GLY A 279 -1.62 8.22 -1.20
N PHE A 280 -2.32 7.09 -1.20
CA PHE A 280 -1.98 6.05 -0.26
C PHE A 280 -0.62 5.42 -0.64
N LEU A 281 0.09 4.94 0.36
CA LEU A 281 1.35 4.23 0.23
C LEU A 281 1.27 3.03 1.15
N GLN A 282 2.14 2.04 0.98
CA GLN A 282 2.26 0.91 1.90
C GLN A 282 3.68 0.86 2.50
N ASN A 283 3.84 0.27 3.69
CA ASN A 283 5.09 0.30 4.49
C ASN A 283 6.36 -0.21 3.76
N TRP A 284 6.26 -1.20 2.88
CA TRP A 284 7.36 -1.66 2.05
C TRP A 284 7.82 -0.61 1.03
N THR A 285 6.90 -0.01 0.26
CA THR A 285 7.26 1.06 -0.69
C THR A 285 7.69 2.32 0.06
N ALA A 286 7.13 2.60 1.25
CA ALA A 286 7.60 3.66 2.13
C ALA A 286 9.06 3.46 2.57
N ARG A 287 9.43 2.21 2.91
CA ARG A 287 10.83 1.85 3.19
C ARG A 287 11.70 2.08 1.96
N GLU A 288 11.29 1.61 0.78
CA GLU A 288 12.05 1.79 -0.47
C GLU A 288 12.26 3.27 -0.83
N PHE A 289 11.25 4.11 -0.63
CA PHE A 289 11.37 5.56 -0.79
C PHE A 289 12.41 6.14 0.17
N ARG A 290 12.31 5.81 1.47
CA ARG A 290 13.26 6.28 2.50
C ARG A 290 14.70 5.80 2.28
N GLU A 291 14.86 4.63 1.69
CA GLU A 291 16.16 4.01 1.41
C GLU A 291 16.76 4.40 0.05
N ASP A 292 16.11 5.33 -0.69
CA ASP A 292 16.52 5.75 -2.03
C ASP A 292 16.68 4.54 -2.99
N VAL A 293 15.74 3.60 -2.95
CA VAL A 293 15.70 2.45 -3.88
C VAL A 293 15.13 2.93 -5.23
N GLU A 294 15.72 2.52 -6.35
CA GLU A 294 15.18 2.83 -7.69
C GLU A 294 13.71 2.34 -7.80
N PRO A 295 12.76 3.17 -8.28
CA PRO A 295 12.93 4.45 -8.98
C PRO A 295 12.82 5.70 -8.09
N PHE A 296 12.82 5.58 -6.77
CA PHE A 296 12.59 6.69 -5.84
C PHE A 296 13.83 7.57 -5.63
N ASP A 297 15.03 7.04 -5.90
CA ASP A 297 16.33 7.73 -5.82
C ASP A 297 16.46 9.00 -6.69
N GLN A 298 15.54 9.17 -7.65
CA GLN A 298 15.50 10.32 -8.55
C GLN A 298 14.47 11.40 -8.14
N LEU A 299 13.67 11.15 -7.10
CA LEU A 299 12.63 12.05 -6.64
C LEU A 299 13.22 13.07 -5.66
N ASP A 300 12.82 14.33 -5.80
CA ASP A 300 13.36 15.46 -5.02
C ASP A 300 12.22 16.20 -4.33
N PHE A 301 11.60 15.55 -3.35
CA PHE A 301 10.60 16.14 -2.46
C PHE A 301 10.66 15.48 -1.08
N GLU A 302 10.22 16.20 -0.05
CA GLU A 302 10.03 15.63 1.29
C GLU A 302 8.63 15.01 1.38
N MET A 303 8.58 13.68 1.53
CA MET A 303 7.35 12.96 1.77
C MET A 303 6.93 13.11 3.23
N THR A 304 5.62 13.28 3.45
CA THR A 304 5.03 13.33 4.79
C THR A 304 3.82 12.41 4.89
N GLN A 305 3.61 11.85 6.08
CA GLN A 305 2.43 11.08 6.42
C GLN A 305 1.28 11.99 6.84
N ILE A 306 0.06 11.66 6.43
CA ILE A 306 -1.17 12.36 6.80
C ILE A 306 -1.94 11.54 7.82
N PHE A 307 -2.50 10.39 7.43
CA PHE A 307 -3.28 9.52 8.32
C PHE A 307 -3.21 8.06 7.88
N HIS A 308 -3.38 7.15 8.84
CA HIS A 308 -3.50 5.72 8.58
C HIS A 308 -4.87 5.38 7.95
N TYR A 309 -4.85 4.59 6.88
CA TYR A 309 -6.04 4.24 6.10
C TYR A 309 -6.60 2.87 6.47
N TYR A 310 -5.78 1.82 6.32
CA TYR A 310 -6.08 0.46 6.77
C TYR A 310 -4.83 -0.43 6.75
N ASP A 311 -4.92 -1.57 7.42
CA ASP A 311 -3.95 -2.66 7.33
C ASP A 311 -4.53 -3.86 6.55
N LEU A 312 -3.65 -4.52 5.79
CA LEU A 312 -3.95 -5.77 5.09
C LEU A 312 -2.99 -6.87 5.57
N PRO A 313 -3.39 -7.75 6.49
CA PRO A 313 -2.73 -9.03 6.74
C PRO A 313 -2.93 -9.99 5.57
N TRP A 314 -1.85 -10.63 5.09
CA TRP A 314 -1.89 -11.57 3.97
C TRP A 314 -1.46 -12.96 4.37
N PHE A 315 -2.16 -13.96 3.88
CA PHE A 315 -1.90 -15.38 4.16
C PHE A 315 -2.03 -16.21 2.90
N PHE A 316 -1.49 -17.42 2.91
CA PHE A 316 -1.49 -18.30 1.75
C PHE A 316 -2.60 -19.34 1.86
N ILE A 317 -3.23 -19.64 0.73
CA ILE A 317 -4.41 -20.50 0.64
C ILE A 317 -4.19 -21.63 -0.35
N THR A 318 -4.80 -22.79 -0.10
CA THR A 318 -4.73 -23.95 -1.00
C THR A 318 -6.01 -24.77 -0.95
N ASN A 319 -6.24 -25.61 -1.96
CA ASN A 319 -7.20 -26.72 -1.90
C ASN A 319 -6.51 -28.09 -1.78
N ASN A 320 -5.17 -28.12 -1.70
CA ASN A 320 -4.40 -29.33 -1.48
C ASN A 320 -4.24 -29.60 0.02
N MET A 321 -5.07 -30.49 0.56
CA MET A 321 -5.09 -30.82 1.98
C MET A 321 -3.86 -31.63 2.46
N ASP A 322 -2.95 -31.99 1.55
CA ASP A 322 -1.63 -32.55 1.92
C ASP A 322 -0.61 -31.46 2.30
N LEU A 323 -0.88 -30.17 2.00
CA LEU A 323 -0.05 -29.02 2.42
C LEU A 323 -0.58 -28.46 3.73
N GLU A 324 0.18 -28.53 4.81
CA GLU A 324 -0.22 -28.01 6.14
C GLU A 324 0.39 -26.63 6.39
N THR A 325 1.62 -26.42 5.92
CA THR A 325 2.40 -25.21 6.20
C THR A 325 2.98 -24.60 4.92
N LEU A 326 3.38 -23.33 5.00
CA LEU A 326 4.02 -22.65 3.88
C LEU A 326 5.33 -23.34 3.42
N SER A 327 6.03 -24.00 4.34
CA SER A 327 7.26 -24.74 4.05
C SER A 327 7.03 -26.08 3.33
N ASP A 328 5.78 -26.51 3.13
CA ASP A 328 5.45 -27.71 2.35
C ASP A 328 5.44 -27.46 0.83
N ILE A 329 5.58 -26.21 0.38
CA ILE A 329 5.64 -25.86 -1.04
C ILE A 329 6.90 -26.45 -1.68
N GLU A 330 6.73 -27.11 -2.82
CA GLU A 330 7.81 -27.71 -3.60
C GLU A 330 8.01 -27.00 -4.95
N SER A 331 9.20 -27.19 -5.54
CA SER A 331 9.64 -26.52 -6.77
C SER A 331 8.78 -26.73 -8.02
N ASP A 332 7.96 -27.78 -8.05
CA ASP A 332 7.05 -28.07 -9.15
C ASP A 332 5.61 -27.59 -8.91
N MET A 333 5.35 -26.93 -7.77
CA MET A 333 4.05 -26.33 -7.46
C MET A 333 3.92 -24.94 -8.05
N THR A 334 2.71 -24.62 -8.49
CA THR A 334 2.32 -23.31 -9.02
C THR A 334 1.83 -22.40 -7.90
N VAL A 335 2.49 -21.27 -7.70
CA VAL A 335 2.16 -20.30 -6.65
C VAL A 335 1.87 -18.95 -7.26
N SER A 336 0.81 -18.30 -6.78
CA SER A 336 0.45 -16.92 -7.10
C SER A 336 0.52 -16.09 -5.82
N PRO A 337 1.70 -15.50 -5.47
CA PRO A 337 1.84 -14.69 -4.26
C PRO A 337 0.87 -13.52 -4.24
N THR A 338 0.65 -12.89 -5.40
CA THR A 338 -0.33 -11.83 -5.64
C THR A 338 -0.43 -11.59 -7.15
N PRO A 339 -1.51 -10.96 -7.68
CA PRO A 339 -1.60 -10.59 -9.09
C PRO A 339 -0.42 -9.71 -9.54
N SER A 340 0.03 -9.90 -10.79
CA SER A 340 1.06 -9.07 -11.41
C SER A 340 0.72 -7.59 -11.31
N GLY A 341 1.70 -6.78 -10.90
CA GLY A 341 1.54 -5.34 -10.72
C GLY A 341 1.12 -4.93 -9.30
N SER A 342 0.75 -5.86 -8.41
CA SER A 342 0.45 -5.51 -7.03
C SER A 342 1.71 -5.04 -6.28
N GLY A 343 1.62 -3.89 -5.61
CA GLY A 343 2.67 -3.38 -4.72
C GLY A 343 2.97 -4.26 -3.51
N THR A 344 2.14 -5.27 -3.23
CA THR A 344 2.40 -6.28 -2.18
C THR A 344 3.32 -7.42 -2.63
N ALA A 345 3.60 -7.54 -3.93
CA ALA A 345 4.36 -8.67 -4.47
C ALA A 345 5.74 -8.83 -3.85
N PRO A 346 6.58 -7.78 -3.73
CA PRO A 346 7.93 -7.92 -3.20
C PRO A 346 7.95 -8.44 -1.76
N GLY A 347 7.06 -7.95 -0.90
CA GLY A 347 6.98 -8.40 0.49
C GLY A 347 6.47 -9.83 0.64
N LEU A 348 5.50 -10.24 -0.18
CA LEU A 348 4.98 -11.61 -0.17
C LEU A 348 5.96 -12.62 -0.77
N GLU A 349 6.69 -12.22 -1.81
CA GLU A 349 7.77 -13.03 -2.38
C GLU A 349 8.92 -13.17 -1.38
N ARG A 350 9.29 -12.09 -0.69
CA ARG A 350 10.28 -12.12 0.39
C ARG A 350 9.87 -13.03 1.54
N ALA A 351 8.58 -13.01 1.91
CA ALA A 351 8.05 -13.92 2.91
C ALA A 351 8.11 -15.40 2.47
N LEU A 352 7.81 -15.68 1.19
CA LEU A 352 7.96 -17.02 0.61
C LEU A 352 9.42 -17.48 0.58
N GLU A 353 10.38 -16.62 0.20
CA GLU A 353 11.81 -16.95 0.23
C GLU A 353 12.24 -17.50 1.59
N HIS A 354 11.89 -16.80 2.67
CA HIS A 354 12.19 -17.26 4.04
C HIS A 354 11.52 -18.58 4.42
N ALA A 355 10.33 -18.85 3.86
CA ALA A 355 9.61 -20.09 4.15
C ALA A 355 10.24 -21.31 3.45
N LEU A 356 10.92 -21.09 2.32
CA LEU A 356 11.44 -22.14 1.43
C LEU A 356 12.97 -22.32 1.48
N ASP A 357 13.71 -21.37 2.04
CA ASP A 357 15.18 -21.40 2.18
C ASP A 357 15.74 -22.38 3.25
N ASN A 358 14.94 -23.38 3.67
CA ASN A 358 15.27 -24.30 4.78
C ASN A 358 16.12 -25.53 4.41
#